data_AF-A0A4R0DJC8-F1
#
_entry.id   AF-A0A4R0DJC8-F1
#
_cell.length_a   1.000
_cell.length_b   1.000
_cell.length_c   1.000
_cell.angle_alpha   90.00
_cell.angle_beta   90.00
_cell.angle_gamma   90.00
#
_symmetry.space_group_name_H-M   'P 1'
#
loop_
_entity.id
_entity.type
_entity.pdbx_description
1 polymer ?
#
loop_
_entity_poly.entity_id
_entity_poly.type
_entity_poly.pdbx_seq_one_letter_code
_entity_poly.pdbx_strand_id
1 'polypeptide(L)'
;MKKTILTVSCALILTACGGGGGSDTSPKNPADGSVIQQPANDLSNAKELIQTVNNIVAYYDGFADISERYQQPIQAINGTTSDLIDAADIVITLVRLAQADAGGSNKTYTAKDLEKLLALGGFTQEYNIKNNTLQVVTSANSVKVSGTLKAETFQNFDFDKAQQDNWPDGWFSNPEYAIYGDEMAITVGNFTVEEPVLDQVNTTLNATIGANSILEVQNLANNKKAKLSFSNTSAIAVTYADAMKMDERAAEELPQNAQLKFLNVQFESEGLTAILTEFSAQAKVAKLTDGVASYDQLIPAEIILKGSLDLNDELLQLDAKLNLNNDFNKVYNILVETPDNFMDASVYLKLAGNLKGAQATTKPFVLSVNAKRSELTKGTANIEVAVDKSVLDINLVAQQLNAEPFLSAVIKNKTGASVTIENIDTFTQADIMVNGKSQGKVTKNSTGNYIASFVDNQILVIAP
;
A
#
# COMPACT_ATOMS: atom_id res chain seq x y z
N MET A 1 1.44 16.45 -19.33
CA MET A 1 0.54 15.55 -18.57
C MET A 1 1.25 14.33 -18.01
N LYS A 2 2.11 13.60 -18.74
CA LYS A 2 2.94 12.52 -18.15
C LYS A 2 4.01 13.02 -17.16
N LYS A 3 4.61 14.20 -17.42
CA LYS A 3 5.53 14.89 -16.48
C LYS A 3 4.86 15.30 -15.14
N THR A 4 3.53 15.26 -15.08
CA THR A 4 2.74 15.60 -13.90
C THR A 4 2.52 14.37 -13.01
N ILE A 5 2.64 13.13 -13.51
CA ILE A 5 2.35 11.92 -12.72
C ILE A 5 3.46 11.61 -11.69
N LEU A 6 4.73 11.94 -11.98
CA LEU A 6 5.81 11.84 -10.99
C LEU A 6 5.69 12.94 -9.91
N THR A 7 5.23 14.14 -10.29
CA THR A 7 4.90 15.24 -9.38
C THR A 7 3.61 14.98 -8.59
N VAL A 8 2.62 14.30 -9.18
CA VAL A 8 1.33 13.94 -8.57
C VAL A 8 1.44 12.71 -7.69
N SER A 9 2.39 11.80 -7.91
CA SER A 9 2.68 10.71 -6.97
C SER A 9 3.29 11.24 -5.66
N CYS A 10 3.96 12.40 -5.71
CA CYS A 10 4.40 13.13 -4.52
C CYS A 10 3.31 14.08 -3.97
N ALA A 11 2.42 14.60 -4.81
CA ALA A 11 1.35 15.53 -4.40
C ALA A 11 0.06 14.85 -3.90
N LEU A 12 -0.26 13.63 -4.32
CA LEU A 12 -1.41 12.86 -3.81
C LEU A 12 -1.21 12.35 -2.38
N ILE A 13 0.05 12.29 -1.90
CA ILE A 13 0.37 11.97 -0.50
C ILE A 13 0.39 13.24 0.38
N LEU A 14 0.30 14.44 -0.20
CA LEU A 14 0.40 15.73 0.51
C LEU A 14 -0.79 16.68 0.30
N THR A 15 -1.81 16.29 -0.46
CA THR A 15 -3.06 17.07 -0.60
C THR A 15 -4.09 16.69 0.45
N ALA A 16 -3.72 16.88 1.72
CA ALA A 16 -4.65 17.07 2.83
C ALA A 16 -4.07 18.14 3.76
N CYS A 17 -4.92 19.10 4.13
CA CYS A 17 -4.68 20.29 4.95
C CYS A 17 -4.15 21.50 4.16
N GLY A 18 -5.09 22.25 3.58
CA GLY A 18 -4.84 23.54 2.97
C GLY A 18 -4.87 24.72 3.96
N GLY A 19 -4.47 25.88 3.43
CA GLY A 19 -5.07 27.19 3.75
C GLY A 19 -4.39 28.03 4.83
N GLY A 20 -3.64 29.05 4.40
CA GLY A 20 -3.78 30.41 4.94
C GLY A 20 -2.58 31.02 5.68
N GLY A 21 -1.84 31.88 4.97
CA GLY A 21 -1.33 33.19 5.40
C GLY A 21 -0.35 33.33 6.58
N GLY A 22 0.87 33.83 6.29
CA GLY A 22 1.63 34.67 7.24
C GLY A 22 3.15 34.46 7.35
N SER A 23 3.90 35.18 6.49
CA SER A 23 5.27 35.75 6.63
C SER A 23 6.44 35.01 7.31
N ASP A 24 7.49 34.82 6.49
CA ASP A 24 8.95 34.99 6.69
C ASP A 24 9.68 34.38 7.90
N THR A 25 10.66 33.51 7.61
CA THR A 25 12.09 33.74 7.90
C THR A 25 12.99 32.68 7.22
N SER A 26 14.06 33.14 6.57
CA SER A 26 15.06 32.31 5.87
C SER A 26 15.94 31.48 6.83
N PRO A 27 16.23 30.19 6.58
CA PRO A 27 17.25 29.48 7.33
C PRO A 27 18.63 29.61 6.70
N LYS A 28 19.60 29.92 7.57
CA LYS A 28 21.04 30.01 7.34
C LYS A 28 21.67 28.65 7.01
N ASN A 29 22.74 28.70 6.20
CA ASN A 29 23.70 27.62 5.94
C ASN A 29 24.15 26.91 7.23
N PRO A 30 24.22 25.57 7.26
CA PRO A 30 25.08 24.85 8.19
C PRO A 30 26.51 24.80 7.64
N ALA A 31 27.46 25.19 8.49
CA ALA A 31 28.88 25.07 8.28
C ALA A 31 29.36 23.61 8.45
N ASP A 32 30.31 23.26 7.59
CA ASP A 32 31.40 22.27 7.63
C ASP A 32 31.43 21.13 8.66
N GLY A 33 31.87 19.95 8.19
CA GLY A 33 32.52 18.99 9.09
C GLY A 33 32.64 17.53 8.67
N SER A 34 32.86 17.17 7.41
CA SER A 34 33.39 15.82 7.09
C SER A 34 34.28 15.86 5.85
N VAL A 35 35.58 15.67 6.06
CA VAL A 35 36.61 15.57 5.03
C VAL A 35 36.38 14.28 4.23
N ILE A 36 35.84 14.41 3.02
CA ILE A 36 35.80 13.34 2.03
C ILE A 36 37.18 13.32 1.34
N GLN A 37 37.83 12.15 1.31
CA GLN A 37 39.09 11.94 0.61
C GLN A 37 38.98 12.37 -0.86
N GLN A 38 39.85 13.28 -1.24
CA GLN A 38 39.89 13.99 -2.52
C GLN A 38 40.72 13.22 -3.57
N PRO A 39 40.26 13.06 -4.83
CA PRO A 39 41.15 12.97 -5.98
C PRO A 39 41.22 14.32 -6.70
N ALA A 40 42.38 14.60 -7.30
CA ALA A 40 42.79 15.87 -7.90
C ALA A 40 42.04 16.30 -9.20
N ASN A 41 40.72 16.11 -9.32
CA ASN A 41 39.98 16.46 -10.54
C ASN A 41 38.55 16.96 -10.30
N ASP A 42 38.40 18.10 -9.62
CA ASP A 42 37.10 18.76 -9.37
C ASP A 42 36.28 18.96 -10.67
N LEU A 43 36.93 19.32 -11.78
CA LEU A 43 36.29 19.49 -13.08
C LEU A 43 35.73 18.17 -13.65
N SER A 44 36.47 17.06 -13.53
CA SER A 44 35.96 15.74 -13.92
C SER A 44 34.80 15.31 -13.06
N ASN A 45 34.86 15.56 -11.74
CA ASN A 45 33.75 15.25 -10.84
C ASN A 45 32.48 16.04 -11.22
N ALA A 46 32.64 17.31 -11.58
CA ALA A 46 31.54 18.14 -12.09
C ALA A 46 30.94 17.61 -13.40
N LYS A 47 31.78 17.16 -14.34
CA LYS A 47 31.32 16.54 -15.60
C LYS A 47 30.64 15.20 -15.37
N GLU A 48 31.15 14.42 -14.43
CA GLU A 48 30.58 13.13 -14.04
C GLU A 48 29.17 13.27 -13.46
N LEU A 49 28.87 14.36 -12.74
CA LEU A 49 27.50 14.64 -12.30
C LEU A 49 26.54 14.72 -13.50
N ILE A 50 26.90 15.50 -14.52
CA ILE A 50 26.08 15.67 -15.72
C ILE A 50 25.99 14.37 -16.51
N GLN A 51 27.08 13.62 -16.63
CA GLN A 51 27.07 12.30 -17.27
C GLN A 51 26.15 11.32 -16.52
N THR A 52 26.18 11.34 -15.17
CA THR A 52 25.34 10.50 -14.32
C THR A 52 23.86 10.82 -14.55
N VAL A 53 23.50 12.11 -14.60
CA VAL A 53 22.14 12.56 -14.96
C VAL A 53 21.73 12.03 -16.33
N ASN A 54 22.56 12.24 -17.36
CA ASN A 54 22.26 11.77 -18.71
C ASN A 54 22.14 10.24 -18.80
N ASN A 55 22.99 9.50 -18.07
CA ASN A 55 22.92 8.05 -18.02
C ASN A 55 21.58 7.58 -17.44
N ILE A 56 21.10 8.20 -16.36
CA ILE A 56 19.81 7.86 -15.74
C ILE A 56 18.64 8.24 -16.67
N VAL A 57 18.67 9.45 -17.23
CA VAL A 57 17.62 9.93 -18.16
C VAL A 57 17.54 9.07 -19.42
N ALA A 58 18.64 8.47 -19.88
CA ALA A 58 18.64 7.56 -21.02
C ALA A 58 17.79 6.28 -20.80
N TYR A 59 17.45 5.93 -19.55
CA TYR A 59 16.53 4.83 -19.23
C TYR A 59 15.09 5.31 -18.98
N TYR A 60 14.77 6.58 -19.23
CA TYR A 60 13.42 7.14 -19.03
C TYR A 60 12.33 6.36 -19.76
N ASP A 61 12.56 6.00 -21.03
CA ASP A 61 11.61 5.18 -21.80
C ASP A 61 11.42 3.79 -21.16
N GLY A 62 12.48 3.22 -20.58
CA GLY A 62 12.39 1.96 -19.84
C GLY A 62 11.47 2.03 -18.61
N PHE A 63 11.33 3.19 -17.97
CA PHE A 63 10.34 3.41 -16.91
C PHE A 63 8.91 3.52 -17.46
N ALA A 64 8.73 4.10 -18.65
CA ALA A 64 7.42 4.10 -19.32
C ALA A 64 6.99 2.68 -19.70
N ASP A 65 7.92 1.85 -20.17
CA ASP A 65 7.69 0.45 -20.52
C ASP A 65 7.28 -0.40 -19.31
N ILE A 66 7.67 -0.04 -18.08
CA ILE A 66 7.19 -0.72 -16.87
C ILE A 66 5.66 -0.62 -16.82
N SER A 67 5.10 0.58 -16.97
CA SER A 67 3.65 0.77 -16.86
C SER A 67 2.86 -0.05 -17.88
N GLU A 68 3.36 -0.20 -19.10
CA GLU A 68 2.70 -1.00 -20.15
C GLU A 68 2.83 -2.51 -19.85
N ARG A 69 4.03 -2.96 -19.46
CA ARG A 69 4.29 -4.38 -19.12
C ARG A 69 3.42 -4.89 -17.97
N TYR A 70 3.15 -4.05 -16.97
CA TYR A 70 2.34 -4.44 -15.81
C TYR A 70 0.82 -4.31 -16.03
N GLN A 71 0.35 -3.87 -17.21
CA GLN A 71 -1.09 -3.81 -17.50
C GLN A 71 -1.77 -5.18 -17.46
N GLN A 72 -1.18 -6.19 -18.12
CA GLN A 72 -1.74 -7.53 -18.14
C GLN A 72 -1.82 -8.15 -16.74
N PRO A 73 -0.76 -8.10 -15.89
CA PRO A 73 -0.87 -8.48 -14.48
C PRO A 73 -2.00 -7.80 -13.71
N ILE A 74 -2.15 -6.49 -13.87
CA ILE A 74 -3.23 -5.72 -13.23
C ILE A 74 -4.60 -6.21 -13.71
N GLN A 75 -4.75 -6.48 -15.00
CA GLN A 75 -5.98 -7.04 -15.56
C GLN A 75 -6.27 -8.46 -15.06
N ALA A 76 -5.25 -9.30 -14.89
CA ALA A 76 -5.41 -10.64 -14.33
C ALA A 76 -5.91 -10.60 -12.87
N ILE A 77 -5.32 -9.71 -12.05
CA ILE A 77 -5.80 -9.45 -10.69
C ILE A 77 -7.25 -8.98 -10.74
N ASN A 78 -7.54 -7.90 -11.47
CA ASN A 78 -8.87 -7.31 -11.52
C ASN A 78 -9.94 -8.30 -12.04
N GLY A 79 -9.59 -9.12 -13.03
CA GLY A 79 -10.49 -10.07 -13.66
C GLY A 79 -10.75 -11.36 -12.86
N THR A 80 -10.07 -11.55 -11.71
CA THR A 80 -10.25 -12.74 -10.85
C THR A 80 -10.50 -12.39 -9.38
N THR A 81 -10.40 -11.11 -9.01
CA THR A 81 -10.58 -10.66 -7.62
C THR A 81 -12.01 -10.85 -7.12
N SER A 82 -13.03 -10.61 -7.96
CA SER A 82 -14.44 -10.83 -7.58
C SER A 82 -14.69 -12.28 -7.21
N ASP A 83 -14.22 -13.22 -8.03
CA ASP A 83 -14.41 -14.66 -7.81
C ASP A 83 -13.73 -15.11 -6.51
N LEU A 84 -12.55 -14.55 -6.19
CA LEU A 84 -11.88 -14.82 -4.91
C LEU A 84 -12.62 -14.24 -3.71
N ILE A 85 -13.21 -13.04 -3.83
CA ILE A 85 -14.01 -12.42 -2.78
C ILE A 85 -15.24 -13.29 -2.51
N ASP A 86 -15.96 -13.69 -3.56
CA ASP A 86 -17.14 -14.54 -3.47
C ASP A 86 -16.79 -15.91 -2.86
N ALA A 87 -15.68 -16.53 -3.30
CA ALA A 87 -15.21 -17.79 -2.75
C ALA A 87 -14.84 -17.67 -1.26
N ALA A 88 -14.16 -16.58 -0.88
CA ALA A 88 -13.81 -16.32 0.51
C ALA A 88 -15.06 -16.09 1.37
N ASP A 89 -16.05 -15.34 0.86
CA ASP A 89 -17.30 -15.05 1.56
C ASP A 89 -18.09 -16.34 1.84
N ILE A 90 -18.26 -17.20 0.84
CA ILE A 90 -18.91 -18.52 1.02
C ILE A 90 -18.21 -19.35 2.10
N VAL A 91 -16.87 -19.45 2.02
CA VAL A 91 -16.09 -20.27 2.97
C VAL A 91 -16.17 -19.71 4.38
N ILE A 92 -16.07 -18.38 4.55
CA ILE A 92 -16.15 -17.71 5.85
C ILE A 92 -17.57 -17.81 6.44
N THR A 93 -18.62 -17.68 5.63
CA THR A 93 -20.01 -17.86 6.08
C THR A 93 -20.23 -19.28 6.62
N LEU A 94 -19.79 -20.31 5.89
CA LEU A 94 -19.90 -21.70 6.35
C LEU A 94 -19.09 -21.96 7.64
N VAL A 95 -17.88 -21.38 7.74
CA VAL A 95 -17.04 -21.45 8.95
C VAL A 95 -17.74 -20.82 10.15
N ARG A 96 -18.30 -19.61 9.99
CA ARG A 96 -19.02 -18.89 11.06
C ARG A 96 -20.26 -19.64 11.54
N LEU A 97 -21.04 -20.19 10.61
CA LEU A 97 -22.21 -21.00 10.95
C LEU A 97 -21.82 -22.25 11.75
N ALA A 98 -20.77 -22.96 11.33
CA ALA A 98 -20.25 -24.12 12.05
C ALA A 98 -19.73 -23.74 13.44
N GLN A 99 -19.01 -22.62 13.56
CA GLN A 99 -18.50 -22.13 14.84
C GLN A 99 -19.62 -21.74 15.81
N ALA A 100 -20.67 -21.07 15.30
CA ALA A 100 -21.84 -20.70 16.07
C ALA A 100 -22.59 -21.94 16.59
N ASP A 101 -22.82 -22.95 15.75
CA ASP A 101 -23.42 -24.22 16.18
C ASP A 101 -22.51 -24.99 17.15
N ALA A 102 -21.19 -24.90 17.00
CA ALA A 102 -20.25 -25.59 17.87
C ALA A 102 -20.20 -25.03 19.29
N GLY A 103 -20.45 -23.73 19.47
CA GLY A 103 -20.45 -23.08 20.78
C GLY A 103 -19.15 -23.33 21.56
N GLY A 104 -18.00 -23.26 20.88
CA GLY A 104 -16.67 -23.51 21.46
C GLY A 104 -16.32 -24.98 21.71
N SER A 105 -17.15 -25.93 21.27
CA SER A 105 -16.86 -27.37 21.40
C SER A 105 -16.09 -27.92 20.20
N ASN A 106 -15.36 -29.01 20.40
CA ASN A 106 -14.75 -29.74 19.29
C ASN A 106 -15.83 -30.51 18.50
N LYS A 107 -16.08 -30.10 17.25
CA LYS A 107 -17.02 -30.79 16.34
C LYS A 107 -16.49 -30.83 14.91
N THR A 108 -16.85 -31.87 14.18
CA THR A 108 -16.58 -32.00 12.75
C THR A 108 -17.90 -31.93 11.98
N TYR A 109 -17.98 -30.99 11.05
CA TYR A 109 -19.12 -30.78 10.16
C TYR A 109 -18.80 -31.32 8.78
N THR A 110 -19.68 -32.17 8.27
CA THR A 110 -19.63 -32.68 6.89
C THR A 110 -20.31 -31.70 5.93
N ALA A 111 -20.14 -31.88 4.62
CA ALA A 111 -20.83 -31.10 3.59
C ALA A 111 -22.36 -31.00 3.83
N LYS A 112 -23.01 -32.10 4.25
CA LYS A 112 -24.45 -32.11 4.54
C LYS A 112 -24.82 -31.29 5.78
N ASP A 113 -23.96 -31.31 6.80
CA ASP A 113 -24.19 -30.50 8.01
C ASP A 113 -24.05 -29.02 7.68
N LEU A 114 -23.07 -28.66 6.85
CA LEU A 114 -22.83 -27.30 6.37
C LEU A 114 -23.99 -26.78 5.52
N GLU A 115 -24.51 -27.57 4.57
CA GLU A 115 -25.69 -27.20 3.77
C GLU A 115 -26.93 -27.00 4.65
N LYS A 116 -27.10 -27.84 5.68
CA LYS A 116 -28.19 -27.68 6.65
C LYS A 116 -28.03 -26.39 7.47
N LEU A 117 -26.84 -26.08 7.94
CA LEU A 117 -26.57 -24.85 8.68
C LEU A 117 -26.79 -23.61 7.81
N LEU A 118 -26.40 -23.67 6.53
CA LEU A 118 -26.65 -22.59 5.57
C LEU A 118 -28.15 -22.30 5.43
N ALA A 119 -28.96 -23.36 5.33
CA ALA A 119 -30.42 -23.24 5.27
C ALA A 119 -31.03 -22.67 6.55
N LEU A 120 -30.56 -23.12 7.72
CA LEU A 120 -31.01 -22.58 9.01
C LEU A 120 -30.59 -21.12 9.23
N GLY A 121 -29.46 -20.72 8.67
CA GLY A 121 -28.97 -19.34 8.71
C GLY A 121 -29.70 -18.38 7.77
N GLY A 122 -30.56 -18.87 6.88
CA GLY A 122 -31.30 -18.04 5.92
C GLY A 122 -30.49 -17.66 4.67
N PHE A 123 -29.35 -18.32 4.43
CA PHE A 123 -28.40 -17.98 3.35
C PHE A 123 -28.62 -18.79 2.06
N THR A 124 -29.67 -19.63 1.99
CA THR A 124 -29.93 -20.50 0.82
C THR A 124 -30.15 -19.74 -0.48
N GLN A 125 -30.60 -18.49 -0.39
CA GLN A 125 -30.84 -17.64 -1.53
C GLN A 125 -29.59 -16.87 -1.97
N GLU A 126 -28.63 -16.70 -1.06
CA GLU A 126 -27.36 -15.99 -1.35
C GLU A 126 -26.37 -16.89 -2.09
N TYR A 127 -26.39 -18.21 -1.82
CA TYR A 127 -25.43 -19.15 -2.37
C TYR A 127 -26.10 -20.43 -2.89
N ASN A 128 -25.84 -20.76 -4.16
CA ASN A 128 -26.22 -22.04 -4.75
C ASN A 128 -25.05 -23.03 -4.69
N ILE A 129 -24.97 -23.82 -3.61
CA ILE A 129 -23.87 -24.77 -3.39
C ILE A 129 -24.15 -26.12 -4.09
N LYS A 130 -23.15 -26.64 -4.81
CA LYS A 130 -23.18 -27.91 -5.53
C LYS A 130 -21.89 -28.70 -5.29
N ASN A 131 -21.95 -30.03 -5.42
CA ASN A 131 -20.78 -30.91 -5.34
C ASN A 131 -19.87 -30.64 -4.12
N ASN A 132 -20.48 -30.36 -2.96
CA ASN A 132 -19.77 -29.96 -1.77
C ASN A 132 -19.05 -31.16 -1.11
N THR A 133 -17.75 -30.99 -0.87
CA THR A 133 -16.90 -31.92 -0.10
C THR A 133 -16.20 -31.21 1.05
N LEU A 134 -16.56 -29.96 1.35
CA LEU A 134 -15.99 -29.23 2.48
C LEU A 134 -16.22 -29.97 3.78
N GLN A 135 -15.17 -29.95 4.59
CA GLN A 135 -15.19 -30.36 5.98
C GLN A 135 -14.73 -29.18 6.84
N VAL A 136 -15.50 -28.88 7.88
CA VAL A 136 -15.15 -27.88 8.89
C VAL A 136 -14.93 -28.59 10.22
N VAL A 137 -13.75 -28.43 10.80
CA VAL A 137 -13.40 -28.93 12.13
C VAL A 137 -13.27 -27.74 13.07
N THR A 138 -14.13 -27.68 14.06
CA THR A 138 -14.17 -26.65 15.09
C THR A 138 -13.47 -27.14 16.36
N SER A 139 -12.92 -26.19 17.10
CA SER A 139 -12.40 -26.34 18.45
C SER A 139 -12.68 -25.05 19.23
N ALA A 140 -12.31 -25.00 20.51
CA ALA A 140 -12.58 -23.84 21.37
C ALA A 140 -12.20 -22.48 20.76
N ASN A 141 -11.03 -22.40 20.09
CA ASN A 141 -10.48 -21.14 19.59
C ASN A 141 -10.07 -21.19 18.11
N SER A 142 -10.36 -22.29 17.41
CA SER A 142 -9.84 -22.51 16.05
C SER A 142 -10.82 -23.30 15.22
N VAL A 143 -10.95 -22.90 13.96
CA VAL A 143 -11.70 -23.59 12.92
C VAL A 143 -10.76 -23.93 11.77
N LYS A 144 -10.79 -25.17 11.32
CA LYS A 144 -10.06 -25.66 10.16
C LYS A 144 -11.05 -26.06 9.10
N VAL A 145 -10.85 -25.59 7.87
CA VAL A 145 -11.66 -25.92 6.72
C VAL A 145 -10.80 -26.45 5.58
N SER A 146 -11.29 -27.50 4.93
CA SER A 146 -10.64 -28.11 3.79
C SER A 146 -11.65 -28.81 2.89
N GLY A 147 -11.30 -29.00 1.62
CA GLY A 147 -12.13 -29.70 0.65
C GLY A 147 -12.42 -28.82 -0.56
N THR A 148 -13.49 -29.16 -1.28
CA THR A 148 -13.90 -28.44 -2.49
C THR A 148 -15.41 -28.25 -2.50
N LEU A 149 -15.87 -27.28 -3.27
CA LEU A 149 -17.27 -27.12 -3.62
C LEU A 149 -17.38 -26.44 -4.98
N LYS A 150 -18.57 -26.49 -5.56
CA LYS A 150 -18.98 -25.56 -6.59
C LYS A 150 -20.04 -24.63 -6.03
N ALA A 151 -20.02 -23.38 -6.45
CA ALA A 151 -21.00 -22.42 -5.99
C ALA A 151 -21.30 -21.35 -7.05
N GLU A 152 -22.49 -20.79 -6.99
CA GLU A 152 -22.85 -19.55 -7.66
C GLU A 152 -23.34 -18.56 -6.60
N THR A 153 -23.03 -17.27 -6.75
CA THR A 153 -23.44 -16.20 -5.84
C THR A 153 -24.65 -15.45 -6.39
N PHE A 154 -25.55 -15.04 -5.50
CA PHE A 154 -26.70 -14.21 -5.84
C PHE A 154 -26.26 -12.89 -6.48
N GLN A 155 -26.88 -12.54 -7.61
CA GLN A 155 -26.62 -11.29 -8.33
C GLN A 155 -27.85 -10.39 -8.36
N ASN A 156 -29.04 -10.98 -8.53
CA ASN A 156 -30.28 -10.22 -8.58
C ASN A 156 -31.49 -11.13 -8.37
N PHE A 157 -32.66 -10.54 -8.19
CA PHE A 157 -33.93 -11.24 -8.18
C PHE A 157 -34.50 -11.39 -9.61
N ASP A 158 -35.10 -12.54 -9.88
CA ASP A 158 -35.97 -12.75 -11.04
C ASP A 158 -37.38 -12.19 -10.74
N PHE A 159 -37.50 -10.87 -10.90
CA PHE A 159 -38.76 -10.16 -10.67
C PHE A 159 -39.87 -10.58 -11.64
N ASP A 160 -39.52 -11.00 -12.87
CA ASP A 160 -40.50 -11.44 -13.86
C ASP A 160 -41.14 -12.75 -13.42
N LYS A 161 -40.34 -13.70 -12.93
CA LYS A 161 -40.83 -14.96 -12.37
C LYS A 161 -41.63 -14.73 -11.09
N ALA A 162 -41.16 -13.89 -10.18
CA ALA A 162 -41.91 -13.55 -8.97
C ALA A 162 -43.28 -12.93 -9.31
N GLN A 163 -43.32 -12.06 -10.33
CA GLN A 163 -44.56 -11.48 -10.82
C GLN A 163 -45.48 -12.52 -11.47
N GLN A 164 -44.95 -13.44 -12.28
CA GLN A 164 -45.72 -14.53 -12.89
C GLN A 164 -46.36 -15.45 -11.84
N ASP A 165 -45.66 -15.69 -10.73
CA ASP A 165 -46.14 -16.50 -9.61
C ASP A 165 -46.95 -15.67 -8.59
N ASN A 166 -47.29 -14.43 -8.93
CA ASN A 166 -48.11 -13.50 -8.13
C ASN A 166 -47.51 -13.18 -6.74
N TRP A 167 -46.21 -12.89 -6.70
CA TRP A 167 -45.46 -12.44 -5.52
C TRP A 167 -45.70 -13.33 -4.28
N PRO A 168 -45.36 -14.63 -4.35
CA PRO A 168 -45.64 -15.55 -3.25
C PRO A 168 -44.96 -15.11 -1.95
N ASP A 169 -45.58 -15.36 -0.82
CA ASP A 169 -45.02 -14.96 0.48
C ASP A 169 -43.61 -15.56 0.68
N GLY A 170 -42.65 -14.71 1.04
CA GLY A 170 -41.25 -15.12 1.21
C GLY A 170 -40.49 -15.41 -0.09
N TRP A 171 -41.02 -15.02 -1.26
CA TRP A 171 -40.35 -15.20 -2.56
C TRP A 171 -38.91 -14.68 -2.56
N PHE A 172 -38.66 -13.57 -1.86
CA PHE A 172 -37.34 -12.95 -1.74
C PHE A 172 -36.33 -13.79 -0.93
N SER A 173 -36.73 -14.90 -0.31
CA SER A 173 -35.82 -15.84 0.37
C SER A 173 -35.80 -17.22 -0.31
N ASN A 174 -36.54 -17.39 -1.41
CA ASN A 174 -36.60 -18.65 -2.13
C ASN A 174 -35.58 -18.64 -3.30
N PRO A 175 -34.63 -19.60 -3.34
CA PRO A 175 -33.63 -19.72 -4.41
C PRO A 175 -34.21 -19.79 -5.83
N GLU A 176 -35.47 -20.18 -5.99
CA GLU A 176 -36.16 -20.27 -7.28
C GLU A 176 -36.35 -18.90 -7.96
N TYR A 177 -36.32 -17.80 -7.19
CA TYR A 177 -36.44 -16.42 -7.68
C TYR A 177 -35.11 -15.67 -7.69
N ALA A 178 -33.99 -16.38 -7.52
CA ALA A 178 -32.65 -15.82 -7.55
C ALA A 178 -32.00 -15.99 -8.92
N ILE A 179 -31.37 -14.92 -9.40
CA ILE A 179 -30.44 -14.92 -10.54
C ILE A 179 -29.04 -15.02 -9.96
N TYR A 180 -28.33 -16.08 -10.32
CA TYR A 180 -26.97 -16.33 -9.88
C TYR A 180 -25.94 -15.94 -10.94
N GLY A 181 -24.73 -15.64 -10.50
CA GLY A 181 -23.57 -15.38 -11.36
C GLY A 181 -22.99 -16.67 -11.95
N ASP A 182 -21.78 -16.54 -12.51
CA ASP A 182 -21.06 -17.69 -13.07
C ASP A 182 -20.75 -18.74 -11.99
N GLU A 183 -20.84 -20.02 -12.36
CA GLU A 183 -20.44 -21.12 -11.48
C GLU A 183 -18.93 -21.10 -11.24
N MET A 184 -18.53 -21.15 -9.97
CA MET A 184 -17.14 -21.23 -9.55
C MET A 184 -16.84 -22.60 -8.96
N ALA A 185 -15.68 -23.16 -9.29
CA ALA A 185 -15.09 -24.27 -8.56
C ALA A 185 -14.12 -23.73 -7.51
N ILE A 186 -14.39 -24.02 -6.24
CA ILE A 186 -13.65 -23.51 -5.09
C ILE A 186 -12.90 -24.69 -4.44
N THR A 187 -11.61 -24.49 -4.18
CA THR A 187 -10.76 -25.44 -3.48
C THR A 187 -10.16 -24.77 -2.25
N VAL A 188 -10.32 -25.41 -1.09
CA VAL A 188 -9.83 -24.91 0.19
C VAL A 188 -8.82 -25.90 0.76
N GLY A 189 -7.59 -25.44 0.94
CA GLY A 189 -6.47 -26.25 1.44
C GLY A 189 -6.06 -25.83 2.84
N ASN A 190 -6.33 -26.67 3.84
CA ASN A 190 -5.91 -26.50 5.24
C ASN A 190 -6.12 -25.08 5.81
N PHE A 191 -7.21 -24.41 5.40
CA PHE A 191 -7.47 -23.03 5.79
C PHE A 191 -7.86 -23.00 7.26
N THR A 192 -7.04 -22.35 8.07
CA THR A 192 -7.23 -22.29 9.53
C THR A 192 -7.57 -20.87 9.92
N VAL A 193 -8.68 -20.69 10.62
CA VAL A 193 -9.06 -19.42 11.24
C VAL A 193 -9.05 -19.61 12.74
N GLU A 194 -8.40 -18.70 13.45
CA GLU A 194 -8.57 -18.58 14.90
C GLU A 194 -9.32 -17.29 15.14
N GLU A 195 -10.36 -17.35 15.97
CA GLU A 195 -11.14 -16.19 16.37
C GLU A 195 -11.17 -16.10 17.90
N PRO A 196 -11.30 -14.90 18.47
CA PRO A 196 -11.36 -14.75 19.91
C PRO A 196 -12.70 -15.28 20.42
N VAL A 197 -12.68 -15.95 21.57
CA VAL A 197 -13.93 -16.36 22.23
C VAL A 197 -14.58 -15.12 22.86
N LEU A 198 -15.73 -14.73 22.31
CA LEU A 198 -16.37 -13.46 22.64
C LEU A 198 -17.00 -13.42 24.05
N ASP A 199 -17.29 -14.59 24.63
CA ASP A 199 -17.85 -14.75 25.98
C ASP A 199 -16.79 -14.80 27.09
N GLN A 200 -15.52 -14.68 26.73
CA GLN A 200 -14.40 -14.64 27.67
C GLN A 200 -13.96 -13.21 27.98
N VAL A 201 -13.63 -12.97 29.23
CA VAL A 201 -13.09 -11.69 29.71
C VAL A 201 -11.67 -11.51 29.16
N ASN A 202 -11.52 -10.65 28.16
CA ASN A 202 -10.26 -10.43 27.45
C ASN A 202 -9.97 -8.94 27.25
N THR A 203 -8.70 -8.55 27.41
CA THR A 203 -8.23 -7.20 27.04
C THR A 203 -7.94 -7.12 25.54
N THR A 204 -7.43 -8.22 24.96
CA THR A 204 -7.07 -8.28 23.54
C THR A 204 -7.88 -9.35 22.83
N LEU A 205 -8.50 -8.97 21.71
CA LEU A 205 -9.20 -9.84 20.79
C LEU A 205 -8.30 -10.05 19.57
N ASN A 206 -7.93 -11.31 19.33
CA ASN A 206 -7.06 -11.68 18.22
C ASN A 206 -7.79 -12.64 17.29
N ALA A 207 -7.64 -12.42 15.98
CA ALA A 207 -7.98 -13.43 14.99
C ALA A 207 -6.77 -13.69 14.08
N THR A 208 -6.62 -14.94 13.63
CA THR A 208 -5.51 -15.34 12.77
C THR A 208 -6.00 -16.15 11.57
N ILE A 209 -5.25 -16.05 10.47
CA ILE A 209 -5.29 -17.01 9.38
C ILE A 209 -3.99 -17.81 9.46
N GLY A 210 -4.09 -19.10 9.69
CA GLY A 210 -2.95 -19.99 9.90
C GLY A 210 -2.07 -20.13 8.65
N ALA A 211 -0.78 -20.39 8.88
CA ALA A 211 0.15 -20.72 7.81
C ALA A 211 -0.29 -21.96 7.00
N ASN A 212 0.06 -21.97 5.72
CA ASN A 212 -0.31 -22.96 4.70
C ASN A 212 -1.80 -22.99 4.32
N SER A 213 -2.56 -21.96 4.71
CA SER A 213 -3.95 -21.79 4.28
C SER A 213 -3.99 -21.44 2.78
N ILE A 214 -4.84 -22.12 2.02
CA ILE A 214 -5.00 -21.92 0.57
C ILE A 214 -6.49 -21.76 0.24
N LEU A 215 -6.79 -20.78 -0.60
CA LEU A 215 -8.06 -20.62 -1.29
C LEU A 215 -7.79 -20.50 -2.79
N GLU A 216 -8.30 -21.45 -3.57
CA GLU A 216 -8.23 -21.43 -5.03
C GLU A 216 -9.65 -21.38 -5.60
N VAL A 217 -9.84 -20.56 -6.63
CA VAL A 217 -11.09 -20.43 -7.36
C VAL A 217 -10.84 -20.56 -8.87
N GLN A 218 -11.77 -21.22 -9.55
CA GLN A 218 -11.85 -21.28 -10.99
C GLN A 218 -13.25 -20.91 -11.44
N ASN A 219 -13.40 -19.80 -12.16
CA ASN A 219 -14.66 -19.48 -12.83
C ASN A 219 -14.85 -20.43 -14.01
N LEU A 220 -15.96 -21.16 -14.04
CA LEU A 220 -16.21 -22.21 -15.02
C LEU A 220 -16.74 -21.69 -16.36
N ALA A 221 -17.25 -20.47 -16.42
CA ALA A 221 -17.70 -19.84 -17.65
C ALA A 221 -16.53 -19.36 -18.51
N ASN A 222 -15.51 -18.76 -17.88
CA ASN A 222 -14.35 -18.19 -18.57
C ASN A 222 -13.03 -18.96 -18.35
N ASN A 223 -13.05 -20.00 -17.51
CA ASN A 223 -11.91 -20.86 -17.17
C ASN A 223 -10.73 -20.14 -16.51
N LYS A 224 -10.93 -18.92 -15.99
CA LYS A 224 -9.90 -18.19 -15.25
C LYS A 224 -9.73 -18.76 -13.86
N LYS A 225 -8.48 -18.77 -13.39
CA LYS A 225 -8.09 -19.31 -12.09
C LYS A 225 -7.37 -18.26 -11.28
N ALA A 226 -7.68 -18.20 -9.99
CA ALA A 226 -6.89 -17.46 -9.03
C ALA A 226 -6.72 -18.25 -7.74
N LYS A 227 -5.58 -18.03 -7.09
CA LYS A 227 -5.21 -18.72 -5.86
C LYS A 227 -4.55 -17.75 -4.90
N LEU A 228 -5.03 -17.76 -3.66
CA LEU A 228 -4.48 -17.03 -2.54
C LEU A 228 -3.89 -18.03 -1.54
N SER A 229 -2.62 -17.86 -1.19
CA SER A 229 -1.91 -18.74 -0.24
C SER A 229 -1.25 -17.93 0.87
N PHE A 230 -1.37 -18.40 2.10
CA PHE A 230 -0.76 -17.79 3.28
C PHE A 230 0.45 -18.62 3.70
N SER A 231 1.66 -18.19 3.38
CA SER A 231 2.88 -18.96 3.76
C SER A 231 3.20 -18.82 5.24
N ASN A 232 2.75 -17.73 5.87
CA ASN A 232 2.90 -17.45 7.27
C ASN A 232 1.54 -17.10 7.89
N THR A 233 1.45 -17.25 9.22
CA THR A 233 0.27 -16.82 9.96
C THR A 233 0.08 -15.32 9.80
N SER A 234 -1.11 -14.92 9.35
CA SER A 234 -1.57 -13.54 9.32
C SER A 234 -2.48 -13.29 10.52
N ALA A 235 -2.51 -12.06 11.04
CA ALA A 235 -3.21 -11.77 12.27
C ALA A 235 -3.86 -10.38 12.26
N ILE A 236 -4.98 -10.27 12.95
CA ILE A 236 -5.58 -9.02 13.39
C ILE A 236 -5.70 -9.06 14.92
N ALA A 237 -5.43 -7.93 15.56
CA ALA A 237 -5.47 -7.78 17.01
C ALA A 237 -6.12 -6.44 17.36
N VAL A 238 -7.05 -6.45 18.30
CA VAL A 238 -7.68 -5.26 18.86
C VAL A 238 -7.55 -5.31 20.38
N THR A 239 -7.00 -4.28 21.00
CA THR A 239 -6.76 -4.24 22.45
C THR A 239 -7.51 -3.07 23.06
N TYR A 240 -8.26 -3.36 24.12
CA TYR A 240 -9.02 -2.39 24.91
C TYR A 240 -8.26 -1.99 26.19
N ALA A 241 -8.79 -1.01 26.92
CA ALA A 241 -8.20 -0.58 28.18
C ALA A 241 -8.38 -1.63 29.28
N ASP A 242 -9.60 -2.16 29.40
CA ASP A 242 -9.99 -3.11 30.45
C ASP A 242 -10.36 -4.48 29.87
N ALA A 243 -10.19 -5.52 30.69
CA ALA A 243 -10.62 -6.87 30.34
C ALA A 243 -12.13 -7.02 30.58
N MET A 244 -12.89 -7.29 29.52
CA MET A 244 -14.34 -7.51 29.55
C MET A 244 -14.72 -8.54 28.49
N LYS A 245 -15.88 -9.18 28.64
CA LYS A 245 -16.49 -9.94 27.54
C LYS A 245 -16.97 -8.99 26.46
N MET A 246 -17.05 -9.44 25.22
CA MET A 246 -17.40 -8.55 24.10
C MET A 246 -18.83 -7.99 24.20
N ASP A 247 -19.77 -8.77 24.71
CA ASP A 247 -21.18 -8.37 24.90
C ASP A 247 -21.41 -7.45 26.11
N GLU A 248 -20.46 -7.39 27.03
CA GLU A 248 -20.47 -6.50 28.20
C GLU A 248 -19.83 -5.13 27.90
N ARG A 249 -19.15 -4.98 26.76
CA ARG A 249 -18.55 -3.70 26.32
C ARG A 249 -19.62 -2.72 25.88
N ALA A 250 -19.42 -1.44 26.20
CA ALA A 250 -20.28 -0.39 25.68
C ALA A 250 -20.15 -0.30 24.16
N ALA A 251 -21.25 0.01 23.45
CA ALA A 251 -21.25 0.09 21.99
C ALA A 251 -20.27 1.15 21.46
N GLU A 252 -20.02 2.18 22.26
CA GLU A 252 -19.11 3.29 21.99
C GLU A 252 -17.69 3.11 22.56
N GLU A 253 -17.38 1.98 23.21
CA GLU A 253 -16.04 1.74 23.75
C GLU A 253 -15.00 1.65 22.61
N LEU A 254 -14.00 2.52 22.64
CA LEU A 254 -12.92 2.52 21.66
C LEU A 254 -11.75 1.63 22.12
N PRO A 255 -11.15 0.85 21.22
CA PRO A 255 -9.92 0.16 21.53
C PRO A 255 -8.76 1.14 21.69
N GLN A 256 -7.81 0.79 22.55
CA GLN A 256 -6.57 1.54 22.77
C GLN A 256 -5.59 1.36 21.60
N ASN A 257 -5.59 0.18 20.99
CA ASN A 257 -4.80 -0.11 19.79
C ASN A 257 -5.46 -1.17 18.92
N ALA A 258 -5.18 -1.10 17.62
CA ALA A 258 -5.55 -2.11 16.64
C ALA A 258 -4.35 -2.38 15.73
N GLN A 259 -4.16 -3.65 15.34
CA GLN A 259 -3.08 -4.09 14.47
C GLN A 259 -3.61 -5.11 13.48
N LEU A 260 -3.23 -4.95 12.22
CA LEU A 260 -3.45 -5.91 11.14
C LEU A 260 -2.09 -6.25 10.54
N LYS A 261 -1.84 -7.54 10.30
CA LYS A 261 -0.59 -8.02 9.74
C LYS A 261 -0.81 -9.23 8.84
N PHE A 262 -0.66 -9.03 7.53
CA PHE A 262 -0.53 -10.09 6.54
C PHE A 262 0.95 -10.34 6.25
N LEU A 263 1.35 -11.62 6.25
CA LEU A 263 2.75 -12.02 6.04
C LEU A 263 2.86 -13.09 4.97
N ASN A 264 3.70 -12.84 3.98
CA ASN A 264 3.98 -13.75 2.87
C ASN A 264 2.70 -14.33 2.25
N VAL A 265 1.78 -13.43 1.90
CA VAL A 265 0.56 -13.78 1.18
C VAL A 265 0.87 -13.78 -0.31
N GLN A 266 0.64 -14.92 -0.94
CA GLN A 266 0.92 -15.13 -2.36
C GLN A 266 -0.39 -15.20 -3.14
N PHE A 267 -0.45 -14.42 -4.22
CA PHE A 267 -1.52 -14.45 -5.21
C PHE A 267 -0.98 -15.00 -6.53
N GLU A 268 -1.68 -15.98 -7.09
CA GLU A 268 -1.37 -16.58 -8.38
C GLU A 268 -2.59 -16.49 -9.30
N SER A 269 -2.44 -15.98 -10.51
CA SER A 269 -3.51 -15.91 -11.52
C SER A 269 -2.93 -15.71 -12.91
N GLU A 270 -3.44 -16.42 -13.93
CA GLU A 270 -3.06 -16.23 -15.35
C GLU A 270 -1.53 -16.14 -15.62
N GLY A 271 -0.71 -16.91 -14.89
CA GLY A 271 0.76 -16.93 -15.02
C GLY A 271 1.49 -15.83 -14.21
N LEU A 272 0.76 -14.97 -13.52
CA LEU A 272 1.28 -13.99 -12.56
C LEU A 272 1.52 -14.64 -11.19
N THR A 273 2.63 -14.29 -10.55
CA THR A 273 2.83 -14.51 -9.11
C THR A 273 3.14 -13.18 -8.42
N ALA A 274 2.23 -12.74 -7.56
CA ALA A 274 2.40 -11.57 -6.71
C ALA A 274 2.59 -12.03 -5.26
N ILE A 275 3.63 -11.53 -4.59
CA ILE A 275 3.91 -11.87 -3.20
C ILE A 275 3.82 -10.59 -2.38
N LEU A 276 2.87 -10.54 -1.47
CA LEU A 276 2.80 -9.58 -0.40
C LEU A 276 3.62 -10.11 0.78
N THR A 277 4.90 -9.75 0.82
CA THR A 277 5.82 -10.14 1.89
C THR A 277 5.33 -9.64 3.24
N GLU A 278 4.85 -8.39 3.29
CA GLU A 278 4.24 -7.80 4.48
C GLU A 278 3.21 -6.74 4.07
N PHE A 279 1.99 -6.86 4.57
CA PHE A 279 1.13 -5.69 4.77
C PHE A 279 0.84 -5.59 6.25
N SER A 280 1.19 -4.48 6.87
CA SER A 280 0.80 -4.23 8.24
C SER A 280 0.23 -2.83 8.41
N ALA A 281 -0.77 -2.74 9.27
CA ALA A 281 -1.38 -1.48 9.64
C ALA A 281 -1.54 -1.46 11.17
N GLN A 282 -1.20 -0.34 11.79
CA GLN A 282 -1.37 -0.12 13.22
C GLN A 282 -2.18 1.15 13.42
N ALA A 283 -3.12 1.12 14.35
CA ALA A 283 -3.82 2.29 14.84
C ALA A 283 -3.69 2.39 16.37
N LYS A 284 -3.65 3.61 16.89
CA LYS A 284 -3.51 3.92 18.31
C LYS A 284 -4.53 4.97 18.70
N VAL A 285 -5.01 4.89 19.93
CA VAL A 285 -5.87 5.94 20.47
C VAL A 285 -5.06 7.22 20.66
N ALA A 286 -5.63 8.35 20.23
CA ALA A 286 -5.17 9.69 20.54
C ALA A 286 -6.20 10.36 21.46
N LYS A 287 -5.70 11.09 22.45
CA LYS A 287 -6.54 11.88 23.36
C LYS A 287 -6.68 13.28 22.80
N LEU A 288 -7.90 13.66 22.44
CA LEU A 288 -8.22 14.96 21.88
C LEU A 288 -9.06 15.76 22.90
N THR A 289 -8.99 17.09 22.83
CA THR A 289 -9.86 17.96 23.63
C THR A 289 -10.23 19.22 22.85
N ASP A 290 -11.43 19.74 23.07
CA ASP A 290 -11.83 21.08 22.61
C ASP A 290 -11.60 22.16 23.69
N GLY A 291 -10.81 21.85 24.74
CA GLY A 291 -10.61 22.73 25.89
C GLY A 291 -11.70 22.66 26.95
N VAL A 292 -12.80 21.94 26.70
CA VAL A 292 -13.89 21.70 27.67
C VAL A 292 -14.08 20.21 27.92
N ALA A 293 -14.22 19.42 26.85
CA ALA A 293 -14.37 17.98 26.87
C ALA A 293 -13.11 17.30 26.31
N SER A 294 -12.82 16.10 26.81
CA SER A 294 -11.85 15.19 26.20
C SER A 294 -12.58 14.06 25.51
N TYR A 295 -12.05 13.64 24.36
CA TYR A 295 -12.56 12.52 23.61
C TYR A 295 -11.40 11.72 23.03
N ASP A 296 -11.57 10.41 23.03
CA ASP A 296 -10.61 9.48 22.48
C ASP A 296 -10.93 9.21 21.01
N GLN A 297 -9.91 9.09 20.18
CA GLN A 297 -10.07 8.75 18.77
C GLN A 297 -9.01 7.74 18.35
N LEU A 298 -9.41 6.62 17.75
CA LEU A 298 -8.47 5.70 17.13
C LEU A 298 -7.96 6.30 15.82
N ILE A 299 -6.64 6.47 15.71
CA ILE A 299 -5.97 7.08 14.55
C ILE A 299 -4.97 6.08 13.95
N PRO A 300 -4.95 5.88 12.61
CA PRO A 300 -3.90 5.11 11.94
C PRO A 300 -2.51 5.69 12.24
N ALA A 301 -1.62 4.90 12.82
CA ALA A 301 -0.29 5.31 13.23
C ALA A 301 0.79 4.85 12.25
N GLU A 302 0.68 3.63 11.71
CA GLU A 302 1.68 3.05 10.81
C GLU A 302 1.01 2.21 9.73
N ILE A 303 1.53 2.29 8.50
CA ILE A 303 1.20 1.37 7.41
C ILE A 303 2.51 0.92 6.76
N ILE A 304 2.67 -0.39 6.57
CA ILE A 304 3.79 -1.01 5.85
C ILE A 304 3.20 -1.81 4.69
N LEU A 305 3.79 -1.64 3.51
CA LEU A 305 3.46 -2.39 2.32
C LEU A 305 4.76 -2.85 1.65
N LYS A 306 5.04 -4.15 1.72
CA LYS A 306 6.19 -4.80 1.10
C LYS A 306 5.70 -5.92 0.22
N GLY A 307 6.19 -5.95 -1.00
CA GLY A 307 5.87 -7.04 -1.90
C GLY A 307 6.77 -7.11 -3.11
N SER A 308 6.61 -8.18 -3.84
CA SER A 308 7.28 -8.41 -5.11
C SER A 308 6.31 -8.94 -6.14
N LEU A 309 6.53 -8.53 -7.38
CA LEU A 309 5.82 -9.03 -8.54
C LEU A 309 6.82 -9.65 -9.49
N ASP A 310 6.65 -10.94 -9.78
CA ASP A 310 7.47 -11.68 -10.73
C ASP A 310 6.69 -11.87 -12.04
N LEU A 311 7.31 -11.47 -13.16
CA LEU A 311 6.76 -11.62 -14.49
C LEU A 311 7.90 -11.84 -15.51
N ASN A 312 7.97 -13.05 -16.11
CA ASN A 312 8.87 -13.37 -17.23
C ASN A 312 10.35 -12.97 -16.97
N ASP A 313 10.93 -13.44 -15.86
CA ASP A 313 12.29 -13.14 -15.39
C ASP A 313 12.54 -11.67 -14.96
N GLU A 314 11.48 -10.87 -14.84
CA GLU A 314 11.53 -9.52 -14.26
C GLU A 314 10.93 -9.51 -12.86
N LEU A 315 11.70 -8.99 -11.90
CA LEU A 315 11.27 -8.81 -10.52
C LEU A 315 11.09 -7.33 -10.23
N LEU A 316 9.89 -6.93 -9.81
CA LEU A 316 9.62 -5.62 -9.25
C LEU A 316 9.39 -5.77 -7.75
N GLN A 317 10.09 -4.98 -6.95
CA GLN A 317 10.02 -5.00 -5.50
C GLN A 317 9.58 -3.64 -4.97
N LEU A 318 8.63 -3.66 -4.06
CA LEU A 318 8.14 -2.50 -3.33
C LEU A 318 8.45 -2.69 -1.85
N ASP A 319 9.02 -1.66 -1.23
CA ASP A 319 9.08 -1.51 0.22
C ASP A 319 8.61 -0.09 0.55
N ALA A 320 7.41 0.00 1.13
CA ALA A 320 6.78 1.26 1.48
C ALA A 320 6.39 1.26 2.96
N LYS A 321 6.55 2.41 3.59
CA LYS A 321 6.14 2.66 4.97
C LYS A 321 5.64 4.09 5.13
N LEU A 322 4.47 4.24 5.72
CA LEU A 322 3.92 5.50 6.19
C LEU A 322 3.87 5.43 7.72
N ASN A 323 4.29 6.50 8.39
CA ASN A 323 4.23 6.60 9.85
C ASN A 323 3.76 7.98 10.28
N LEU A 324 2.84 8.03 11.24
CA LEU A 324 2.58 9.21 12.05
C LEU A 324 3.51 9.14 13.27
N ASN A 325 4.41 10.11 13.36
CA ASN A 325 5.43 10.21 14.41
C ASN A 325 4.92 10.97 15.65
N ASN A 326 3.60 11.21 15.72
CA ASN A 326 2.94 11.87 16.84
C ASN A 326 3.13 11.13 18.17
N ASP A 327 3.16 11.88 19.27
CA ASP A 327 3.10 11.32 20.62
C ASP A 327 1.65 11.09 21.02
N PHE A 328 1.17 9.86 20.80
CA PHE A 328 -0.18 9.44 21.15
C PHE A 328 -0.50 9.46 22.67
N ASN A 329 0.50 9.68 23.54
CA ASN A 329 0.26 9.84 24.98
C ASN A 329 -0.08 11.29 25.36
N LYS A 330 0.17 12.25 24.46
CA LYS A 330 -0.17 13.66 24.66
C LYS A 330 -1.67 13.88 24.44
N VAL A 331 -2.27 14.76 25.24
CA VAL A 331 -3.61 15.30 24.96
C VAL A 331 -3.45 16.47 23.99
N TYR A 332 -4.07 16.37 22.82
CA TYR A 332 -4.05 17.41 21.79
C TYR A 332 -5.32 18.26 21.86
N ASN A 333 -5.16 19.56 22.12
CA ASN A 333 -6.29 20.48 22.11
C ASN A 333 -6.57 21.00 20.69
N ILE A 334 -7.64 20.53 20.05
CA ILE A 334 -7.94 20.84 18.64
C ILE A 334 -8.20 22.32 18.37
N LEU A 335 -8.50 23.13 19.40
CA LEU A 335 -8.76 24.56 19.25
C LEU A 335 -7.49 25.41 19.28
N VAL A 336 -6.40 24.92 19.89
CA VAL A 336 -5.16 25.69 20.07
C VAL A 336 -3.92 24.98 19.56
N GLU A 337 -4.00 23.68 19.26
CA GLU A 337 -2.95 22.97 18.55
C GLU A 337 -2.78 23.59 17.18
N THR A 338 -1.57 24.05 16.90
CA THR A 338 -1.22 24.45 15.55
C THR A 338 -1.01 23.18 14.73
N PRO A 339 -1.32 23.21 13.43
CA PRO A 339 -0.98 22.10 12.54
C PRO A 339 0.52 21.74 12.54
N ASP A 340 1.40 22.69 12.91
CA ASP A 340 2.84 22.46 13.10
C ASP A 340 3.15 21.53 14.28
N ASN A 341 2.28 21.47 15.29
CA ASN A 341 2.44 20.63 16.48
C ASN A 341 1.65 19.31 16.41
N PHE A 342 0.64 19.23 15.53
CA PHE A 342 -0.30 18.10 15.48
C PHE A 342 0.03 17.04 14.41
N MET A 343 0.83 17.30 13.37
CA MET A 343 1.06 16.30 12.32
C MET A 343 2.54 16.18 11.94
N ASP A 344 3.27 15.29 12.63
CA ASP A 344 4.58 14.80 12.21
C ASP A 344 4.37 13.47 11.48
N ALA A 345 4.67 13.43 10.18
CA ALA A 345 4.50 12.24 9.36
C ALA A 345 5.77 11.96 8.55
N SER A 346 6.05 10.68 8.32
CA SER A 346 7.14 10.25 7.46
C SER A 346 6.70 9.19 6.48
N VAL A 347 7.24 9.27 5.27
CA VAL A 347 7.02 8.32 4.19
C VAL A 347 8.37 7.77 3.77
N TYR A 348 8.46 6.44 3.70
CA TYR A 348 9.51 5.72 3.04
C TYR A 348 8.91 4.97 1.86
N LEU A 349 9.59 5.05 0.72
CA LEU A 349 9.26 4.28 -0.46
C LEU A 349 10.59 3.80 -1.06
N LYS A 350 10.65 2.54 -1.43
CA LYS A 350 11.72 1.97 -2.24
C LYS A 350 11.10 1.07 -3.29
N LEU A 351 11.32 1.44 -4.54
CA LEU A 351 11.01 0.63 -5.70
C LEU A 351 12.33 0.12 -6.28
N ALA A 352 12.44 -1.19 -6.47
CA ALA A 352 13.61 -1.80 -7.07
C ALA A 352 13.18 -2.81 -8.12
N GLY A 353 14.00 -2.98 -9.15
CA GLY A 353 13.74 -3.97 -10.18
C GLY A 353 14.67 -3.80 -11.36
N ASN A 354 14.17 -4.09 -12.55
CA ASN A 354 14.94 -4.15 -13.77
C ASN A 354 14.30 -3.30 -14.89
N LEU A 355 15.11 -2.47 -15.56
CA LEU A 355 14.71 -1.67 -16.74
C LEU A 355 15.28 -2.30 -18.01
N LYS A 356 14.49 -2.29 -19.08
CA LYS A 356 14.99 -2.55 -20.43
C LYS A 356 15.46 -1.20 -20.99
N GLY A 357 16.78 -1.04 -21.16
CA GLY A 357 17.31 0.15 -21.81
C GLY A 357 17.12 0.11 -23.33
N ALA A 358 17.42 1.21 -24.02
CA ALA A 358 17.34 1.36 -25.48
C ALA A 358 18.17 0.33 -26.29
N GLN A 359 19.05 -0.44 -25.62
CA GLN A 359 19.94 -1.46 -26.21
C GLN A 359 19.51 -2.91 -25.86
N ALA A 360 18.26 -3.13 -25.45
CA ALA A 360 17.69 -4.45 -25.09
C ALA A 360 18.37 -5.20 -23.93
N THR A 361 19.35 -4.59 -23.24
CA THR A 361 19.95 -5.17 -22.04
C THR A 361 19.21 -4.72 -20.79
N THR A 362 18.85 -5.70 -19.96
CA THR A 362 18.17 -5.48 -18.69
C THR A 362 19.15 -4.97 -17.64
N LYS A 363 18.82 -3.86 -16.97
CA LYS A 363 19.67 -3.21 -15.96
C LYS A 363 18.93 -2.98 -14.65
N PRO A 364 19.58 -3.20 -13.49
CA PRO A 364 18.93 -2.97 -12.22
C PRO A 364 18.69 -1.47 -12.00
N PHE A 365 17.58 -1.16 -11.34
CA PHE A 365 17.29 0.17 -10.83
C PHE A 365 16.83 0.13 -9.39
N VAL A 366 17.04 1.24 -8.69
CA VAL A 366 16.46 1.53 -7.38
C VAL A 366 16.03 2.99 -7.38
N LEU A 367 14.79 3.22 -6.96
CA LEU A 367 14.26 4.53 -6.59
C LEU A 367 13.89 4.46 -5.12
N SER A 368 14.53 5.25 -4.28
CA SER A 368 14.13 5.38 -2.88
C SER A 368 13.77 6.82 -2.55
N VAL A 369 12.75 6.99 -1.72
CA VAL A 369 12.25 8.28 -1.23
C VAL A 369 12.08 8.16 0.28
N ASN A 370 12.73 9.06 1.01
CA ASN A 370 12.55 9.25 2.44
C ASN A 370 12.05 10.67 2.65
N ALA A 371 10.74 10.82 2.86
CA ALA A 371 10.12 12.09 3.13
C ALA A 371 9.74 12.22 4.60
N LYS A 372 9.90 13.43 5.13
CA LYS A 372 9.46 13.80 6.47
C LYS A 372 8.76 15.15 6.41
N ARG A 373 7.61 15.20 7.07
CA ARG A 373 6.92 16.44 7.45
C ARG A 373 7.23 16.71 8.91
N SER A 374 7.97 17.77 9.19
CA SER A 374 8.24 18.20 10.56
C SER A 374 7.15 19.15 11.07
N GLU A 375 6.55 19.93 10.18
CA GLU A 375 5.58 21.01 10.48
C GLU A 375 4.60 21.15 9.30
N LEU A 376 3.52 21.94 9.42
CA LEU A 376 2.54 22.09 8.34
C LEU A 376 3.17 22.80 7.13
N THR A 377 4.03 23.79 7.37
CA THR A 377 4.57 24.70 6.35
C THR A 377 5.77 24.14 5.58
N LYS A 378 6.38 23.06 6.07
CA LYS A 378 7.67 22.55 5.60
C LYS A 378 7.69 21.03 5.46
N GLY A 379 8.29 20.57 4.36
CA GLY A 379 8.57 19.16 4.13
C GLY A 379 9.97 18.97 3.56
N THR A 380 10.58 17.83 3.87
CA THR A 380 11.87 17.42 3.28
C THR A 380 11.73 16.05 2.66
N ALA A 381 12.36 15.81 1.52
CA ALA A 381 12.46 14.47 0.94
C ALA A 381 13.89 14.22 0.45
N ASN A 382 14.46 13.07 0.81
CA ASN A 382 15.71 12.59 0.26
C ASN A 382 15.38 11.48 -0.73
N ILE A 383 15.79 11.65 -1.97
CA ILE A 383 15.55 10.72 -3.06
C ILE A 383 16.89 10.16 -3.51
N GLU A 384 17.02 8.84 -3.57
CA GLU A 384 18.13 8.18 -4.27
C GLU A 384 17.59 7.55 -5.55
N VAL A 385 18.23 7.87 -6.67
CA VAL A 385 17.98 7.24 -7.96
C VAL A 385 19.24 6.53 -8.40
N ALA A 386 19.18 5.20 -8.46
CA ALA A 386 20.25 4.37 -8.96
C ALA A 386 19.78 3.61 -10.20
N VAL A 387 20.53 3.69 -11.30
CA VAL A 387 20.30 2.90 -12.51
C VAL A 387 21.64 2.37 -13.00
N ASP A 388 21.74 1.04 -13.15
CA ASP A 388 22.99 0.33 -13.42
C ASP A 388 24.08 0.70 -12.38
N LYS A 389 25.08 1.49 -12.77
CA LYS A 389 26.17 1.98 -11.89
C LYS A 389 26.07 3.46 -11.55
N SER A 390 25.11 4.16 -12.13
CA SER A 390 24.92 5.60 -11.95
C SER A 390 24.00 5.84 -10.76
N VAL A 391 24.42 6.71 -9.83
CA VAL A 391 23.63 7.04 -8.62
C VAL A 391 23.56 8.54 -8.43
N LEU A 392 22.34 9.04 -8.20
CA LEU A 392 22.05 10.42 -7.84
C LEU A 392 21.33 10.48 -6.50
N ASP A 393 21.79 11.38 -5.66
CA ASP A 393 21.15 11.77 -4.41
C ASP A 393 20.49 13.14 -4.61
N ILE A 394 19.19 13.25 -4.37
CA ILE A 394 18.41 14.47 -4.56
C ILE A 394 17.73 14.80 -3.24
N ASN A 395 18.11 15.93 -2.65
CA ASN A 395 17.46 16.45 -1.45
C ASN A 395 16.48 17.54 -1.86
N LEU A 396 15.20 17.34 -1.55
CA LEU A 396 14.12 18.28 -1.80
C LEU A 396 13.68 18.94 -0.51
N VAL A 397 13.42 20.25 -0.56
CA VAL A 397 12.81 20.99 0.55
C VAL A 397 11.61 21.75 0.01
N ALA A 398 10.42 21.34 0.44
CA ALA A 398 9.20 22.06 0.17
C ALA A 398 8.99 23.12 1.26
N GLN A 399 8.69 24.33 0.85
CA GLN A 399 8.36 25.45 1.73
C GLN A 399 6.99 25.99 1.37
N GLN A 400 6.35 26.66 2.33
CA GLN A 400 5.07 27.35 2.13
C GLN A 400 3.94 26.42 1.66
N LEU A 401 3.89 25.18 2.17
CA LEU A 401 2.89 24.16 1.79
C LEU A 401 1.42 24.60 1.94
N ASN A 402 1.18 25.61 2.77
CA ASN A 402 -0.11 26.21 3.10
C ASN A 402 -0.33 27.60 2.43
N ALA A 403 0.59 28.04 1.57
CA ALA A 403 0.46 29.22 0.71
C ALA A 403 0.74 28.84 -0.76
N GLU A 404 1.58 29.58 -1.49
CA GLU A 404 2.07 29.18 -2.81
C GLU A 404 3.33 28.31 -2.60
N PRO A 405 3.21 26.97 -2.59
CA PRO A 405 4.34 26.12 -2.27
C PRO A 405 5.42 26.23 -3.34
N PHE A 406 6.67 26.23 -2.92
CA PHE A 406 7.79 26.06 -3.83
C PHE A 406 8.73 24.97 -3.33
N LEU A 407 9.47 24.39 -4.28
CA LEU A 407 10.37 23.27 -4.04
C LEU A 407 11.80 23.70 -4.38
N SER A 408 12.69 23.61 -3.40
CA SER A 408 14.13 23.67 -3.64
C SER A 408 14.72 22.27 -3.73
N ALA A 409 15.83 22.13 -4.46
CA ALA A 409 16.52 20.87 -4.65
C ALA A 409 18.04 21.01 -4.55
N VAL A 410 18.69 20.00 -3.99
CA VAL A 410 20.14 19.80 -4.10
C VAL A 410 20.36 18.43 -4.73
N ILE A 411 20.93 18.42 -5.93
CA ILE A 411 21.24 17.21 -6.69
C ILE A 411 22.72 16.92 -6.54
N LYS A 412 23.09 15.71 -6.16
CA LYS A 412 24.47 15.27 -5.96
C LYS A 412 24.73 13.91 -6.61
N ASN A 413 25.97 13.67 -6.98
CA ASN A 413 26.46 12.33 -7.31
C ASN A 413 27.44 11.84 -6.22
N LYS A 414 27.90 10.60 -6.34
CA LYS A 414 28.83 10.00 -5.38
C LYS A 414 30.24 10.61 -5.38
N THR A 415 30.59 11.46 -6.35
CA THR A 415 31.89 12.17 -6.36
C THR A 415 31.88 13.49 -5.57
N GLY A 416 30.74 13.85 -4.98
CA GLY A 416 30.60 15.06 -4.17
C GLY A 416 30.34 16.33 -4.99
N ALA A 417 30.17 16.21 -6.31
CA ALA A 417 29.68 17.30 -7.15
C ALA A 417 28.18 17.52 -6.90
N SER A 418 27.76 18.78 -6.97
CA SER A 418 26.38 19.16 -6.65
C SER A 418 25.85 20.34 -7.45
N VAL A 419 24.53 20.40 -7.60
CA VAL A 419 23.80 21.55 -8.13
C VAL A 419 22.68 21.89 -7.14
N THR A 420 22.60 23.16 -6.73
CA THR A 420 21.53 23.65 -5.85
C THR A 420 20.56 24.51 -6.65
N ILE A 421 19.29 24.16 -6.57
CA ILE A 421 18.17 24.82 -7.24
C ILE A 421 17.29 25.40 -6.14
N GLU A 422 17.27 26.72 -6.00
CA GLU A 422 16.50 27.40 -4.95
C GLU A 422 14.99 27.28 -5.16
N ASN A 423 14.56 27.32 -6.42
CA ASN A 423 13.17 27.12 -6.80
C ASN A 423 13.14 26.42 -8.17
N ILE A 424 12.59 25.20 -8.19
CA ILE A 424 12.51 24.37 -9.40
C ILE A 424 11.62 25.01 -10.47
N ASP A 425 10.53 25.66 -10.08
CA ASP A 425 9.54 26.22 -11.00
C ASP A 425 10.08 27.46 -11.73
N THR A 426 10.89 28.25 -11.04
CA THR A 426 11.52 29.47 -11.59
C THR A 426 12.99 29.26 -11.94
N PHE A 427 13.45 28.01 -12.08
CA PHE A 427 14.86 27.72 -12.34
C PHE A 427 15.32 28.31 -13.68
N THR A 428 16.41 29.08 -13.64
CA THR A 428 17.07 29.66 -14.81
C THR A 428 18.51 29.18 -14.92
N GLN A 429 19.25 29.21 -13.81
CA GLN A 429 20.63 28.76 -13.73
C GLN A 429 21.03 28.33 -12.32
N ALA A 430 22.04 27.48 -12.22
CA ALA A 430 22.73 27.17 -10.96
C ALA A 430 24.20 26.80 -11.22
N ASP A 431 25.05 27.04 -10.22
CA ASP A 431 26.45 26.60 -10.27
C ASP A 431 26.56 25.08 -10.05
N ILE A 432 27.54 24.47 -10.74
CA ILE A 432 27.97 23.10 -10.50
C ILE A 432 29.12 23.17 -9.50
N MET A 433 28.83 22.84 -8.25
CA MET A 433 29.74 23.01 -7.12
C MET A 433 30.45 21.69 -6.80
N VAL A 434 31.77 21.76 -6.62
CA VAL A 434 32.60 20.66 -6.10
C VAL A 434 33.50 21.24 -5.02
N ASN A 435 33.50 20.67 -3.81
CA ASN A 435 34.33 21.14 -2.68
C ASN A 435 34.21 22.66 -2.43
N GLY A 436 32.99 23.21 -2.55
CA GLY A 436 32.72 24.63 -2.33
C GLY A 436 33.12 25.58 -3.48
N LYS A 437 33.62 25.06 -4.62
CA LYS A 437 34.00 25.86 -5.79
C LYS A 437 33.13 25.53 -7.00
N SER A 438 32.69 26.56 -7.73
CA SER A 438 31.98 26.40 -9.00
C SER A 438 32.96 25.92 -10.08
N GLN A 439 32.61 24.82 -10.76
CA GLN A 439 33.35 24.23 -11.88
C GLN A 439 32.61 24.43 -13.22
N GLY A 440 31.44 25.09 -13.17
CA GLY A 440 30.56 25.25 -14.31
C GLY A 440 29.18 25.72 -13.88
N LYS A 441 28.26 25.82 -14.83
CA LYS A 441 26.88 26.23 -14.62
C LYS A 441 25.93 25.32 -15.39
N VAL A 442 24.80 24.98 -14.77
CA VAL A 442 23.62 24.48 -15.48
C VAL A 442 22.74 25.68 -15.80
N THR A 443 22.28 25.78 -17.03
CA THR A 443 21.38 26.84 -17.50
C THR A 443 20.22 26.25 -18.29
N LYS A 444 19.05 26.89 -18.19
CA LYS A 444 17.92 26.63 -19.08
C LYS A 444 18.00 27.59 -20.26
N ASN A 445 18.21 27.07 -21.45
CA ASN A 445 18.37 27.90 -22.65
C ASN A 445 17.00 28.41 -23.17
N SER A 446 17.04 29.28 -24.18
CA SER A 446 15.85 29.87 -24.80
C SER A 446 14.92 28.87 -25.52
N THR A 447 15.42 27.67 -25.87
CA THR A 447 14.62 26.59 -26.45
C THR A 447 14.03 25.67 -25.37
N GLY A 448 14.23 25.97 -24.09
CA GLY A 448 13.72 25.20 -22.96
C GLY A 448 14.57 23.99 -22.57
N ASN A 449 15.73 23.78 -23.20
CA ASN A 449 16.67 22.70 -22.91
C ASN A 449 17.61 23.07 -21.76
N TYR A 450 18.05 22.06 -21.02
CA TYR A 450 19.05 22.22 -19.95
C TYR A 450 20.46 21.96 -20.50
N ILE A 451 21.40 22.86 -20.20
CA ILE A 451 22.77 22.81 -20.70
C ILE A 451 23.75 23.04 -19.55
N ALA A 452 24.79 22.23 -19.46
CA ALA A 452 25.91 22.42 -18.55
C ALA A 452 27.12 23.02 -19.30
N SER A 453 27.63 24.15 -18.82
CA SER A 453 28.85 24.81 -19.33
C SER A 453 29.94 24.75 -18.26
N PHE A 454 31.16 24.36 -18.62
CA PHE A 454 32.26 24.16 -17.67
C PHE A 454 33.36 25.22 -17.81
N VAL A 455 34.21 25.34 -16.78
CA VAL A 455 35.33 26.30 -16.76
C VAL A 455 36.38 26.10 -17.86
N ASP A 456 36.40 24.93 -18.50
CA ASP A 456 37.26 24.63 -19.66
C ASP A 456 36.56 24.89 -21.01
N ASN A 457 35.42 25.59 -20.99
CA ASN A 457 34.57 25.91 -22.14
C ASN A 457 33.91 24.69 -22.82
N GLN A 458 33.96 23.51 -22.22
CA GLN A 458 33.13 22.39 -22.68
C GLN A 458 31.66 22.63 -22.35
N ILE A 459 30.79 22.16 -23.24
CA ILE A 459 29.34 22.25 -23.10
C ILE A 459 28.76 20.84 -23.24
N LEU A 460 27.94 20.43 -22.28
CA LEU A 460 27.17 19.19 -22.32
C LEU A 460 25.68 19.52 -22.32
N VAL A 461 24.94 18.88 -23.21
CA VAL A 461 23.47 18.95 -23.22
C VAL A 461 22.94 17.93 -22.22
N ILE A 462 21.98 18.34 -21.40
CA ILE A 462 21.25 17.44 -20.50
C ILE A 462 20.01 16.96 -21.27
N ALA A 463 19.83 15.65 -21.36
CA ALA A 463 18.68 15.05 -22.03
C ALA A 463 17.34 15.54 -21.41
N PRO A 464 16.29 15.75 -22.23
CA PRO A 464 15.07 16.51 -21.88
C PRO A 464 14.09 15.88 -20.87
#